data_AF-A0A1V5PVF1-F1
#
_entry.id   AF-A0A1V5PVF1-F1
#
_cell.length_a   1.000
_cell.length_b   1.000
_cell.length_c   1.000
_cell.angle_alpha   90.00
_cell.angle_beta   90.00
_cell.angle_gamma   90.00
#
_symmetry.space_group_name_H-M   'P 1'
#
loop_
_entity.id
_entity.type
_entity.pdbx_description
1 polymer ?
#
loop_
_entity_poly.entity_id
_entity_poly.type
_entity_poly.pdbx_seq_one_letter_code
_entity_poly.pdbx_strand_id
1 'polypeptide(L)'
;MAKRKSQPHRNRVEKSNDAKVSRVLREFQNGTLKTPQGKLVTDKEQAIAIALSEAGVSAKSMEKTELRNKLMDVRKSLENKLEKELSNDKAIRTEIIKFFKANPQPTDVQMHGLADKLQIEAPELEQLVYSILSDIISGGLSHESRGN
;
A
#
# COMPACT_ATOMS: atom_id res chain seq x y z
N MET A 1 -18.45 29.75 -7.09
CA MET A 1 -17.01 29.62 -6.76
C MET A 1 -16.85 28.26 -6.06
N ALA A 2 -15.95 27.33 -6.37
CA ALA A 2 -14.73 27.31 -7.17
C ALA A 2 -14.53 25.89 -7.76
N LYS A 3 -14.14 25.80 -9.04
CA LYS A 3 -13.70 24.54 -9.68
C LYS A 3 -12.32 24.18 -9.13
N ARG A 4 -12.21 23.05 -8.41
CA ARG A 4 -10.92 22.44 -8.05
C ARG A 4 -10.22 21.97 -9.33
N LYS A 5 -9.25 22.74 -9.81
CA LYS A 5 -8.35 22.35 -10.91
C LYS A 5 -7.37 21.29 -10.39
N SER A 6 -7.63 20.03 -10.72
CA SER A 6 -6.65 18.94 -10.62
C SER A 6 -5.44 19.28 -11.49
N GLN A 7 -4.25 19.37 -10.88
CA GLN A 7 -3.02 19.78 -11.56
C GLN A 7 -2.58 18.77 -12.65
N PRO A 8 -2.34 19.20 -13.91
CA PRO A 8 -1.91 18.32 -15.01
C PRO A 8 -0.38 18.31 -15.24
N HIS A 9 0.42 18.84 -14.32
CA HIS A 9 1.83 19.17 -14.63
C HIS A 9 2.79 17.98 -14.72
N ARG A 10 2.52 16.83 -14.06
CA ARG A 10 3.44 15.67 -14.07
C ARG A 10 3.49 14.94 -15.41
N ASN A 11 2.33 14.66 -16.01
CA ASN A 11 2.22 13.86 -17.24
C ASN A 11 2.84 14.52 -18.47
N ARG A 12 2.94 15.86 -18.50
CA ARG A 12 3.55 16.58 -19.64
C ARG A 12 5.08 16.51 -19.60
N VAL A 13 5.68 16.47 -18.40
CA VAL A 13 7.14 16.46 -18.21
C VAL A 13 7.71 15.07 -18.49
N GLU A 14 7.09 14.01 -18.00
CA GLU A 14 7.53 12.62 -18.28
C GLU A 14 7.47 12.29 -19.78
N LYS A 15 6.37 12.62 -20.46
CA LYS A 15 6.25 12.49 -21.91
C LYS A 15 7.31 13.28 -22.69
N SER A 16 7.71 14.45 -22.17
CA SER A 16 8.73 15.27 -22.81
C SER A 16 10.14 14.72 -22.63
N ASN A 17 10.40 14.00 -21.54
CA ASN A 17 11.69 13.37 -21.27
C ASN A 17 11.86 12.13 -22.16
N ASP A 18 10.83 11.29 -22.26
CA ASP A 18 10.85 10.12 -23.14
C ASP A 18 10.98 10.50 -24.62
N ALA A 19 10.36 11.61 -25.03
CA ALA A 19 10.50 12.13 -26.39
C ALA A 19 11.94 12.56 -26.71
N LYS A 20 12.64 13.17 -25.75
CA LYS A 20 14.06 13.55 -25.92
C LYS A 20 14.96 12.33 -25.96
N VAL A 21 14.77 11.38 -25.06
CA VAL A 21 15.52 10.11 -25.07
C VAL A 21 15.34 9.40 -26.41
N SER A 22 14.10 9.26 -26.86
CA SER A 22 13.76 8.61 -28.13
C SER A 22 14.39 9.32 -29.33
N ARG A 23 14.40 10.66 -29.32
CA ARG A 23 15.02 11.45 -30.38
C ARG A 23 16.53 11.19 -30.47
N VAL A 24 17.25 11.31 -29.34
CA VAL A 24 18.71 11.12 -29.30
C VAL A 24 19.09 9.71 -29.73
N LEU A 25 18.37 8.69 -29.24
CA LEU A 25 18.63 7.31 -29.63
C LEU A 25 18.35 7.05 -31.12
N ARG A 26 17.35 7.72 -31.71
CA ARG A 26 17.08 7.66 -33.16
C ARG A 26 18.20 8.33 -33.97
N GLU A 27 18.70 9.47 -33.53
CA GLU A 27 19.86 10.14 -34.16
C GLU A 27 21.12 9.28 -34.08
N PHE A 28 21.31 8.53 -32.99
CA PHE A 28 22.39 7.55 -32.87
C PHE A 28 22.21 6.37 -33.82
N GLN A 29 21.01 5.79 -33.89
CA GLN A 29 20.67 4.70 -34.82
C GLN A 29 20.89 5.09 -36.29
N ASN A 30 20.63 6.35 -36.63
CA ASN A 30 20.86 6.89 -37.97
C ASN A 30 22.33 7.28 -38.23
N GLY A 31 23.21 7.18 -37.23
CA GLY A 31 24.62 7.58 -37.34
C GLY A 31 24.83 9.10 -37.46
N THR A 32 23.85 9.91 -37.03
CA THR A 32 23.88 11.38 -37.14
C THR A 32 24.11 12.09 -35.81
N LEU A 33 24.08 11.36 -34.69
CA LEU A 33 24.28 11.93 -33.36
C LEU A 33 25.70 12.48 -33.21
N LYS A 34 25.81 13.71 -32.69
CA LYS A 34 27.08 14.42 -32.49
C LYS A 34 27.27 14.84 -31.04
N THR A 35 28.52 14.87 -30.60
CA THR A 35 28.90 15.50 -29.33
C THR A 35 28.79 17.03 -29.42
N PRO A 36 28.81 17.76 -28.29
CA PRO A 36 28.86 19.22 -28.30
C PRO A 36 30.05 19.80 -29.10
N GLN A 37 31.12 19.02 -29.25
CA GLN A 37 32.31 19.37 -30.03
C GLN A 37 32.20 18.98 -31.52
N GLY A 38 31.03 18.51 -31.96
CA GLY A 38 30.74 18.18 -33.36
C GLY A 38 31.21 16.81 -33.85
N LYS A 39 31.76 15.96 -32.99
CA LYS A 39 32.22 14.60 -33.34
C LYS A 39 31.06 13.62 -33.37
N LEU A 40 31.06 12.67 -34.30
CA LEU A 40 30.05 11.61 -34.35
C LEU A 40 30.14 10.70 -33.13
N VAL A 41 29.00 10.37 -32.53
CA VAL A 41 28.89 9.41 -31.42
C VAL A 41 28.73 8.02 -32.00
N THR A 42 29.70 7.15 -31.75
CA THR A 42 29.71 5.75 -32.22
C THR A 42 29.45 4.75 -31.09
N ASP A 43 29.68 5.17 -29.85
CA ASP A 43 29.46 4.34 -28.68
C ASP A 43 28.02 4.45 -28.15
N LYS A 44 27.42 3.30 -27.84
CA LYS A 44 26.03 3.20 -27.38
C LYS A 44 25.85 3.75 -25.97
N GLU A 45 26.82 3.54 -25.07
CA GLU A 45 26.75 4.05 -23.70
C GLU A 45 26.80 5.57 -23.68
N GLN A 46 27.65 6.15 -24.52
CA GLN A 46 27.74 7.59 -24.72
C GLN A 46 26.42 8.18 -25.25
N ALA A 47 25.77 7.51 -26.21
CA ALA A 47 24.46 7.93 -26.71
C ALA A 47 23.38 7.90 -25.61
N ILE A 48 23.38 6.86 -24.77
CA ILE A 48 22.47 6.76 -23.62
C ILE A 48 22.73 7.89 -22.61
N ALA A 49 24.00 8.20 -22.32
CA ALA A 49 24.36 9.28 -21.41
C ALA A 49 23.89 10.65 -21.90
N ILE A 50 24.05 10.95 -23.20
CA ILE A 50 23.54 12.19 -23.81
C ILE A 50 22.01 12.25 -23.74
N ALA A 51 21.34 11.14 -24.07
CA ALA A 51 19.89 11.04 -24.02
C ALA A 51 19.33 11.33 -22.61
N LEU A 52 19.95 10.73 -21.59
CA LEU A 52 19.57 10.97 -20.19
C LEU A 52 19.85 12.41 -19.76
N SER A 53 20.98 12.99 -20.19
CA SER A 53 21.35 14.37 -19.88
C SER A 53 20.40 15.39 -20.53
N GLU A 54 20.02 15.21 -21.80
CA GLU A 54 19.05 16.07 -22.49
C GLU A 54 17.64 15.98 -21.89
N ALA A 55 17.27 14.79 -21.44
CA ALA A 55 16.03 14.52 -20.74
C ALA A 55 16.02 15.02 -19.28
N GLY A 56 17.14 15.57 -18.79
CA GLY A 56 17.24 16.08 -17.42
C GLY A 56 17.14 14.99 -16.35
N VAL A 57 17.41 13.74 -16.72
CA VAL A 57 17.36 12.60 -15.80
C VAL A 57 18.69 12.53 -15.05
N SER A 58 18.65 12.82 -13.74
CA SER A 58 19.82 12.72 -12.87
C SER A 58 19.85 11.36 -12.16
N ALA A 59 21.06 10.87 -11.83
CA ALA A 59 21.22 9.67 -11.00
C ALA A 59 20.43 9.78 -9.68
N LYS A 60 20.45 10.96 -9.04
CA LYS A 60 19.69 11.24 -7.82
C LYS A 60 18.17 11.12 -8.00
N SER A 61 17.64 11.53 -9.15
CA SER A 61 16.20 11.39 -9.43
C SER A 61 15.79 9.94 -9.69
N MET A 62 16.68 9.15 -10.31
CA MET A 62 16.45 7.71 -10.50
C MET A 62 16.48 6.97 -9.17
N GLU A 63 17.51 7.22 -8.34
CA GLU A 63 17.63 6.66 -6.99
C GLU A 63 16.42 7.01 -6.11
N LYS A 64 15.98 8.28 -6.12
CA LYS A 64 14.78 8.70 -5.40
C LYS A 64 13.51 8.01 -5.90
N THR A 65 13.40 7.77 -7.20
CA THR A 65 12.25 7.07 -7.80
C THR A 65 12.26 5.59 -7.43
N GLU A 66 13.42 4.96 -7.48
CA GLU A 66 13.61 3.56 -7.08
C GLU A 66 13.31 3.36 -5.58
N LEU A 67 13.85 4.23 -4.72
CA LEU A 67 13.54 4.25 -3.29
C LEU A 67 12.04 4.42 -3.03
N ARG A 68 11.38 5.32 -3.77
CA ARG A 68 9.93 5.53 -3.67
C ARG A 68 9.14 4.29 -4.07
N ASN A 69 9.54 3.61 -5.13
CA ASN A 69 8.88 2.38 -5.59
C ASN A 69 9.05 1.26 -4.56
N LYS A 70 10.28 1.05 -4.07
CA LYS A 70 10.56 0.08 -2.98
C LYS A 70 9.71 0.37 -1.74
N LEU A 71 9.60 1.63 -1.34
CA LEU A 71 8.76 2.03 -0.20
C LEU A 71 7.27 1.75 -0.46
N MET A 72 6.79 1.96 -1.68
CA MET A 72 5.41 1.69 -2.06
C MET A 72 5.08 0.19 -2.02
N ASP A 73 6.01 -0.66 -2.45
CA ASP A 73 5.85 -2.11 -2.39
C ASP A 73 5.81 -2.62 -0.94
N VAL A 74 6.71 -2.12 -0.09
CA VAL A 74 6.72 -2.43 1.35
C VAL A 74 5.40 -1.99 1.99
N ARG A 75 4.96 -0.76 1.71
CA ARG A 75 3.69 -0.24 2.22
C ARG A 75 2.51 -1.11 1.80
N LYS A 76 2.42 -1.48 0.53
CA LYS A 76 1.34 -2.33 0.01
C LYS A 76 1.35 -3.71 0.66
N SER A 77 2.53 -4.29 0.88
CA SER A 77 2.68 -5.56 1.59
C SER A 77 2.20 -5.48 3.04
N LEU A 78 2.51 -4.39 3.74
CA LEU A 78 2.03 -4.12 5.10
C LEU A 78 0.52 -3.94 5.14
N GLU A 79 -0.05 -3.12 4.26
CA GLU A 79 -1.50 -2.89 4.17
C GLU A 79 -2.24 -4.22 3.94
N ASN A 80 -1.77 -5.06 3.02
CA ASN A 80 -2.36 -6.38 2.76
C ASN A 80 -2.28 -7.34 3.97
N LYS A 81 -1.19 -7.28 4.75
CA LYS A 81 -1.05 -8.10 5.98
C LYS A 81 -2.02 -7.62 7.05
N LEU A 82 -2.08 -6.31 7.27
CA LEU A 82 -2.96 -5.69 8.25
C LEU A 82 -4.43 -5.96 7.92
N GLU A 83 -4.82 -5.89 6.65
CA GLU A 83 -6.20 -6.19 6.21
C GLU A 83 -6.57 -7.66 6.45
N LYS A 84 -5.63 -8.59 6.25
CA LYS A 84 -5.83 -10.01 6.56
C LYS A 84 -5.99 -10.27 8.06
N GLU A 85 -5.16 -9.66 8.89
CA GLU A 85 -5.25 -9.77 10.35
C GLU A 85 -6.58 -9.21 10.86
N LEU A 86 -6.95 -7.99 10.44
CA LEU A 86 -8.25 -7.38 10.79
C LEU A 86 -9.44 -8.22 10.33
N SER A 87 -9.34 -8.83 9.14
CA SER A 87 -10.41 -9.70 8.64
C SER A 87 -10.50 -11.00 9.43
N ASN A 88 -9.37 -11.56 9.86
CA ASN A 88 -9.32 -12.75 10.72
C ASN A 88 -9.95 -12.45 12.08
N ASP A 89 -9.56 -11.34 12.72
CA ASP A 89 -10.12 -10.90 14.00
C ASP A 89 -11.64 -10.69 13.91
N LYS A 90 -12.12 -10.09 12.82
CA LYS A 90 -13.55 -9.91 12.59
C LYS A 90 -14.29 -11.24 12.43
N ALA A 91 -13.68 -12.22 11.75
CA ALA A 91 -14.25 -13.55 11.59
C ALA A 91 -14.32 -14.29 12.93
N ILE A 92 -13.22 -14.28 13.70
CA ILE A 92 -13.13 -14.84 15.06
C ILE A 92 -14.22 -14.23 15.95
N ARG A 93 -14.31 -12.90 16.01
CA ARG A 93 -15.32 -12.18 16.78
C ARG A 93 -16.75 -12.59 16.41
N THR A 94 -17.01 -12.77 15.12
CA THR A 94 -18.33 -13.18 14.62
C THR A 94 -18.68 -14.60 15.08
N GLU A 95 -17.74 -15.54 15.01
CA GLU A 95 -17.93 -16.91 15.47
C GLU A 95 -18.11 -17.00 16.99
N ILE A 96 -17.36 -16.21 17.77
CA ILE A 96 -17.54 -16.10 19.23
C ILE A 96 -18.96 -15.63 19.54
N ILE A 97 -19.41 -14.51 18.95
CA ILE A 97 -20.77 -13.98 19.17
C ILE A 97 -21.83 -15.02 18.80
N LYS A 98 -21.65 -15.71 17.67
CA LYS A 98 -22.57 -16.76 17.21
C LYS A 98 -22.62 -17.93 18.19
N PHE A 99 -21.48 -18.33 18.73
CA PHE A 99 -21.38 -19.41 19.72
C PHE A 99 -22.10 -19.05 21.03
N PHE A 100 -21.85 -17.85 21.58
CA PHE A 100 -22.51 -17.40 22.82
C PHE A 100 -24.02 -17.15 22.64
N LYS A 101 -24.47 -16.79 21.43
CA LYS A 101 -25.91 -16.73 21.12
C LYS A 101 -26.58 -18.11 21.16
N ALA A 102 -25.89 -19.16 20.73
CA ALA A 102 -26.39 -20.52 20.74
C ALA A 102 -26.23 -21.19 22.11
N ASN A 103 -25.19 -20.81 22.87
CA ASN A 103 -24.87 -21.34 24.18
C ASN A 103 -24.64 -20.17 25.15
N PRO A 104 -25.70 -19.61 25.77
CA PRO A 104 -25.58 -18.44 26.65
C PRO A 104 -24.71 -18.67 27.89
N GLN A 105 -24.58 -19.92 28.33
CA GLN A 105 -23.74 -20.33 29.46
C GLN A 105 -22.88 -21.52 29.01
N PRO A 106 -21.80 -21.26 28.25
CA PRO A 106 -20.93 -22.34 27.79
C PRO A 106 -20.16 -22.93 28.98
N THR A 107 -20.02 -24.24 28.98
CA THR A 107 -19.14 -24.94 29.92
C THR A 107 -17.68 -24.77 29.51
N ASP A 108 -16.78 -24.99 30.47
CA ASP A 108 -15.33 -24.95 30.26
C ASP A 108 -14.87 -25.84 29.08
N VAL A 109 -15.40 -27.05 29.00
CA VAL A 109 -15.13 -27.99 27.89
C VAL A 109 -15.55 -27.41 26.53
N GLN A 110 -16.67 -26.68 26.48
CA GLN A 110 -17.13 -26.07 25.23
C GLN A 110 -16.29 -24.81 24.88
N MET A 111 -15.78 -24.09 25.87
CA MET A 111 -14.85 -22.97 25.67
C MET A 111 -13.51 -23.45 25.11
N HIS A 112 -12.96 -24.53 25.65
CA HIS A 112 -11.78 -25.19 25.10
C HIS A 112 -12.01 -25.68 23.66
N GLY A 113 -13.14 -26.34 23.38
CA GLY A 113 -13.48 -26.78 22.03
C GLY A 113 -13.66 -25.62 21.03
N LEU A 114 -14.13 -24.46 21.49
CA LEU A 114 -14.18 -23.25 20.67
C LEU A 114 -12.78 -22.69 20.39
N ALA A 115 -11.91 -22.66 21.40
CA ALA A 115 -10.52 -22.22 21.27
C ALA A 115 -9.76 -23.06 20.23
N ASP A 116 -9.87 -24.39 20.33
CA ASP A 116 -9.29 -25.34 19.37
C ASP A 116 -9.80 -25.10 17.94
N LYS A 117 -11.12 -24.90 17.79
CA LYS A 117 -11.74 -24.63 16.49
C LYS A 117 -11.25 -23.32 15.87
N LEU A 118 -11.04 -22.30 16.69
CA LEU A 118 -10.56 -20.98 16.27
C LEU A 118 -9.03 -20.90 16.16
N GLN A 119 -8.32 -21.96 16.57
CA GLN A 119 -6.86 -22.03 16.60
C GLN A 119 -6.23 -20.90 17.44
N ILE A 120 -6.86 -20.59 18.58
CA ILE A 120 -6.38 -19.59 19.55
C ILE A 120 -6.21 -20.25 20.92
N GLU A 121 -5.28 -19.75 21.71
CA GLU A 121 -5.05 -20.27 23.05
C GLU A 121 -6.23 -19.90 23.98
N ALA A 122 -6.56 -20.78 24.93
CA ALA A 122 -7.70 -20.56 25.83
C ALA A 122 -7.64 -19.21 26.60
N PRO A 123 -6.48 -18.78 27.15
CA PRO A 123 -6.38 -17.47 27.81
C PRO A 123 -6.62 -16.29 26.85
N GLU A 124 -6.25 -16.43 25.59
CA GLU A 124 -6.45 -15.40 24.56
C GLU A 124 -7.92 -15.30 24.15
N LEU A 125 -8.60 -16.45 24.01
CA LEU A 125 -10.06 -16.49 23.82
C LEU A 125 -10.80 -15.80 24.97
N GLU A 126 -10.42 -16.06 26.23
CA GLU A 126 -11.04 -15.41 27.39
C GLU A 126 -10.93 -13.88 27.31
N GLN A 127 -9.73 -13.37 27.05
CA GLN A 127 -9.50 -11.92 26.89
C GLN A 127 -10.36 -11.32 25.78
N LEU A 128 -10.44 -12.00 24.63
CA LEU A 128 -11.29 -11.58 23.52
C LEU A 128 -12.77 -11.56 23.91
N VAL A 129 -13.25 -12.58 24.63
CA VAL A 129 -14.62 -12.63 25.14
C VAL A 129 -14.89 -11.45 26.08
N TYR A 130 -14.00 -11.18 27.04
CA TYR A 130 -14.13 -10.02 27.93
C TYR A 130 -14.16 -8.70 27.16
N SER A 131 -13.29 -8.52 26.17
CA SER A 131 -13.29 -7.33 25.31
C SER A 131 -14.60 -7.18 24.55
N ILE A 132 -15.11 -8.25 23.94
CA ILE A 132 -16.37 -8.24 23.19
C ILE A 132 -17.54 -7.88 24.11
N LEU A 133 -17.62 -8.49 25.29
CA LEU A 133 -18.67 -8.19 26.27
C LEU A 133 -18.57 -6.75 26.77
N SER A 134 -17.36 -6.27 27.07
CA SER A 134 -17.10 -4.88 27.47
C SER A 134 -17.50 -3.88 26.38
N ASP A 135 -17.17 -4.16 25.12
CA ASP A 135 -17.56 -3.33 23.97
C ASP A 135 -19.09 -3.27 23.81
N ILE A 136 -19.78 -4.40 23.98
CA ILE A 136 -21.24 -4.48 23.86
C ILE A 136 -21.91 -3.67 24.98
N ILE A 137 -21.44 -3.83 26.22
CA ILE A 137 -21.96 -3.11 27.39
C ILE A 137 -21.67 -1.60 27.25
N SER A 138 -20.44 -1.23 26.88
CA SER A 138 -20.01 0.17 26.73
C SER A 138 -20.64 0.86 25.52
N GLY A 139 -20.85 0.12 24.42
CA GLY A 139 -21.55 0.60 23.23
C GLY A 139 -23.05 0.83 23.45
N GLY A 140 -23.67 0.09 24.38
CA GLY A 140 -25.05 0.32 24.83
C GLY A 140 -25.21 1.53 25.76
N LEU A 141 -24.21 1.82 26.60
CA LEU A 141 -24.22 2.94 27.55
C LEU A 141 -24.05 4.33 26.89
N SER A 142 -23.68 4.39 25.60
CA SER A 142 -23.44 5.65 24.89
C SER A 142 -24.71 6.31 24.32
N HIS A 143 -25.88 5.66 24.39
CA HIS A 143 -27.10 6.14 23.72
C HIS A 143 -28.27 6.52 24.63
N GLU A 144 -28.11 6.50 25.97
CA GLU A 144 -29.18 6.79 26.95
C GLU A 144 -28.81 7.88 27.98
N SER A 145 -28.17 8.96 27.55
CA SER A 145 -28.00 10.17 28.40
C SER A 145 -27.95 11.47 27.60
N ARG A 146 -28.85 11.63 26.63
CA ARG A 146 -29.23 12.95 26.08
C ARG A 146 -30.73 12.95 25.77
N GLY A 147 -31.54 13.08 26.82
CA GLY A 147 -32.99 13.08 26.70
C GLY A 147 -33.73 13.22 28.02
N ASN A 148 -33.43 14.29 28.77
CA ASN A 148 -34.41 15.17 29.41
C ASN A 148 -33.69 16.36 30.07
#